data_AF-A0A0J1FS52-F1
#
_entry.id   AF-A0A0J1FS52-F1
#
_cell.length_a   1.000
_cell.length_b   1.000
_cell.length_c   1.000
_cell.angle_alpha   90.00
_cell.angle_beta   90.00
_cell.angle_gamma   90.00
#
_symmetry.space_group_name_H-M   'P 1'
#
loop_
_entity.id
_entity.type
_entity.pdbx_description
1 polymer ?
#
loop_
_entity_poly.entity_id
_entity_poly.type
_entity_poly.pdbx_seq_one_letter_code
_entity_poly.pdbx_strand_id
1 'polypeptide(L)' 'MENPKVSSKLMCAKQMPELKHRVGDGEFDITKSEVCKWLMSQPDIIDYIFDKIRGNKYREPLIVYDPERGTYRGAEFKI' A
#
# COMPACT_ATOMS: atom_id res chain seq x y z
N MET A 1 -6.35 -21.89 -14.21
CA MET A 1 -6.18 -20.90 -13.13
C MET A 1 -6.38 -19.53 -13.73
N GLU A 2 -7.53 -18.89 -13.50
CA GLU A 2 -7.71 -17.49 -13.88
C GLU A 2 -6.77 -16.64 -13.03
N ASN A 3 -5.88 -15.89 -13.68
CA ASN A 3 -5.01 -14.95 -12.99
C ASN A 3 -5.91 -13.83 -12.43
N PRO A 4 -6.01 -13.62 -11.10
CA PRO A 4 -6.88 -12.59 -10.56
C PRO A 4 -6.51 -11.26 -11.21
N LYS A 5 -7.51 -10.62 -11.84
CA LYS A 5 -7.33 -9.40 -12.62
C LYS A 5 -6.56 -8.37 -11.79
N VAL A 6 -5.33 -8.07 -12.21
CA VAL A 6 -4.47 -7.07 -11.55
C VAL A 6 -5.23 -5.73 -11.53
N SER A 7 -5.23 -5.06 -10.37
CA SER A 7 -5.90 -3.76 -10.24
C SER A 7 -5.29 -2.74 -11.21
N SER A 8 -6.14 -1.98 -11.90
CA SER A 8 -5.68 -0.88 -12.76
C SER A 8 -4.82 0.13 -12.00
N LYS A 9 -5.07 0.33 -10.71
CA LYS A 9 -4.29 1.20 -9.81
C LYS A 9 -2.82 0.79 -9.67
N LEU A 10 -2.47 -0.45 -10.00
CA LEU A 10 -1.10 -0.95 -9.94
C LEU A 10 -0.35 -0.83 -11.28
N MET A 11 -1.04 -0.45 -12.36
CA MET A 11 -0.46 -0.46 -13.71
C MET A 11 0.62 0.62 -13.90
N CYS A 12 0.58 1.69 -13.09
CA CYS A 12 1.63 2.73 -13.07
C CYS A 12 3.01 2.15 -12.73
N ALA A 13 3.09 1.04 -12.00
CA ALA A 13 4.36 0.37 -11.70
C ALA A 13 5.13 -0.09 -12.95
N LYS A 14 4.45 -0.27 -14.10
CA LYS A 14 5.12 -0.56 -15.38
C LYS A 14 6.00 0.59 -15.89
N GLN A 15 5.80 1.80 -15.38
CA GLN A 15 6.57 3.01 -15.74
C GLN A 15 7.67 3.32 -14.71
N MET A 16 7.91 2.42 -13.75
CA MET A 16 8.97 2.60 -12.77
C MET A 16 10.34 2.66 -13.46
N PRO A 17 11.16 3.68 -13.19
CA PRO A 17 12.51 3.73 -13.71
C PRO A 17 13.36 2.61 -13.10
N GLU A 18 14.57 2.43 -13.61
CA GLU A 18 15.54 1.56 -12.95
C GLU A 18 15.92 2.16 -11.58
N LEU A 19 15.74 1.37 -10.52
CA LEU A 19 15.93 1.78 -9.14
C LEU A 19 16.68 0.69 -8.37
N LYS A 20 17.50 1.09 -7.40
CA LYS A 20 18.23 0.14 -6.57
C LYS A 20 17.31 -0.50 -5.54
N HIS A 21 17.21 -1.82 -5.61
CA HIS A 21 16.50 -2.60 -4.61
C HIS A 21 17.29 -2.75 -3.29
N ARG A 22 18.63 -2.68 -3.36
CA ARG A 22 19.54 -2.71 -2.20
C ARG A 22 20.55 -1.57 -2.31
N VAL A 23 20.83 -0.90 -1.19
CA VAL A 23 21.86 0.13 -1.09
C VAL A 23 23.00 -0.44 -0.24
N GLY A 24 24.11 -0.81 -0.90
CA GLY A 24 25.31 -1.37 -0.27
C GLY A 24 25.25 -2.89 -0.01
N ASP A 25 26.21 -3.37 0.78
CA ASP A 25 26.51 -4.79 1.00
C ASP A 25 25.75 -5.40 2.20
N GLY A 26 24.89 -4.61 2.83
CA GLY A 26 24.13 -4.99 4.02
C GLY A 26 22.89 -5.83 3.74
N GLU A 27 22.21 -6.25 4.81
CA GLU A 27 20.91 -6.90 4.73
C GLU A 27 19.85 -6.00 4.10
N PHE A 28 18.89 -6.61 3.42
CA PHE A 28 17.79 -5.87 2.80
C PHE A 28 16.95 -5.15 3.86
N ASP A 29 16.79 -3.84 3.69
CA ASP A 29 15.95 -2.98 4.53
C ASP A 29 14.88 -2.31 3.64
N ILE A 30 13.63 -2.75 3.81
CA ILE A 30 12.50 -2.26 3.00
C ILE A 30 12.27 -0.75 3.14
N THR A 31 12.66 -0.15 4.27
CA THR A 31 12.53 1.29 4.50
C THR A 31 13.56 2.09 3.70
N LYS A 32 14.64 1.44 3.24
CA LYS A 32 15.70 2.05 2.43
C LYS A 32 15.52 1.83 0.93
N SER A 33 14.77 0.80 0.53
CA SER A 33 14.48 0.42 -0.86
C SER A 33 13.99 1.60 -1.71
N GLU A 34 14.73 1.95 -2.77
CA GLU A 34 14.32 2.99 -3.72
C GLU A 34 13.04 2.58 -4.47
N VAL A 35 12.90 1.29 -4.74
CA VAL A 35 11.68 0.69 -5.33
C VAL A 35 10.47 0.96 -4.43
N CYS A 36 10.56 0.65 -3.13
CA CYS A 36 9.43 0.83 -2.21
C CYS A 36 9.09 2.31 -2.04
N LYS A 37 10.10 3.17 -1.96
CA LYS A 37 9.90 4.63 -1.90
C LYS A 37 9.18 5.15 -3.14
N TRP A 38 9.59 4.73 -4.34
CA TRP A 38 8.95 5.14 -5.58
C TRP A 38 7.51 4.61 -5.69
N LEU A 39 7.27 3.35 -5.31
CA LEU A 39 5.92 2.78 -5.32
C LEU A 39 5.00 3.53 -4.35
N MET A 40 5.47 3.83 -3.14
CA MET A 40 4.74 4.58 -2.13
C MET A 40 4.55 6.06 -2.48
N SER A 41 5.22 6.59 -3.50
CA SER A 41 4.98 7.95 -3.99
C SER A 41 3.92 8.02 -5.10
N GLN A 42 3.46 6.90 -5.65
CA GLN A 42 2.44 6.89 -6.70
C GLN A 42 1.03 6.98 -6.08
N PRO A 43 0.21 8.00 -6.39
CA PRO A 43 -1.12 8.17 -5.81
C PRO A 43 -2.01 6.93 -5.95
N ASP A 44 -2.01 6.29 -7.12
CA ASP A 44 -2.83 5.10 -7.37
C ASP A 44 -2.43 3.91 -6.49
N ILE A 45 -1.13 3.77 -6.20
CA ILE A 45 -0.63 2.69 -5.34
C ILE A 45 -1.00 2.98 -3.89
N ILE A 46 -0.88 4.24 -3.45
CA ILE A 46 -1.32 4.67 -2.11
C ILE A 46 -2.81 4.36 -1.92
N ASP A 47 -3.63 4.71 -2.91
CA ASP A 47 -5.08 4.44 -2.91
C ASP A 47 -5.39 2.94 -2.93
N TYR A 48 -4.65 2.14 -3.71
CA TYR A 48 -4.76 0.68 -3.68
C TYR A 48 -4.45 0.10 -2.30
N ILE A 49 -3.38 0.56 -1.64
CA ILE A 49 -3.00 0.12 -0.29
C ILE A 49 -4.10 0.50 0.70
N PHE A 50 -4.58 1.74 0.63
CA PHE A 50 -5.67 2.21 1.48
C PHE A 50 -6.93 1.36 1.32
N ASP A 51 -7.36 1.04 0.08
CA ASP A 51 -8.51 0.17 -0.20
C ASP A 51 -8.34 -1.27 0.29
N LYS A 52 -7.09 -1.74 0.40
CA LYS A 52 -6.80 -3.06 0.97
C LYS A 52 -6.92 -3.04 2.49
N ILE A 53 -6.44 -1.98 3.14
CA ILE A 53 -6.43 -1.83 4.60
C ILE A 53 -7.83 -1.46 5.13
N ARG A 54 -8.52 -0.51 4.48
CA ARG A 54 -9.90 -0.11 4.82
C ARG A 54 -10.90 -1.26 4.69
N GLY A 55 -10.56 -2.31 3.95
CA GLY A 55 -11.47 -3.42 3.69
C GLY A 55 -12.61 -3.03 2.75
N ASN A 56 -13.53 -3.97 2.53
CA ASN A 56 -14.78 -3.75 1.80
C ASN A 56 -15.79 -4.87 2.15
N LYS A 57 -16.92 -4.97 1.43
CA LYS A 57 -17.93 -6.01 1.69
C LYS A 57 -17.44 -7.47 1.62
N TYR A 58 -16.23 -7.72 1.11
CA TYR A 58 -15.61 -9.04 1.00
C TYR A 58 -14.32 -9.18 1.82
N ARG A 59 -13.85 -8.11 2.48
CA ARG A 59 -12.58 -8.10 3.24
C ARG A 59 -12.75 -7.31 4.52
N GLU A 60 -12.36 -7.92 5.62
CA GLU A 60 -12.40 -7.29 6.93
C GLU A 60 -11.64 -5.95 6.94
N PRO A 61 -12.21 -4.87 7.51
CA PRO A 61 -11.54 -3.59 7.68
C PRO A 61 -10.49 -3.68 8.79
N LEU A 62 -9.22 -3.35 8.49
CA LEU A 62 -8.15 -3.25 9.49
C LEU A 62 -8.11 -1.87 10.17
N ILE A 63 -8.77 -0.89 9.56
CA ILE A 63 -8.97 0.46 10.11
C ILE A 63 -10.45 0.84 10.05
N VAL A 64 -10.91 1.60 11.03
CA VAL A 64 -12.29 2.05 11.17
C VAL A 64 -12.33 3.57 11.09
N TYR A 65 -13.27 4.09 10.31
CA TYR A 65 -13.52 5.53 10.21
C TYR A 65 -14.44 5.99 11.34
N ASP A 66 -14.04 7.06 12.00
CA ASP A 66 -14.83 7.78 13.00
C ASP A 66 -15.43 9.04 12.33
N PRO A 67 -16.74 9.07 12.05
CA PRO A 67 -17.36 10.19 11.37
C PRO A 67 -17.50 11.44 12.25
N GLU A 68 -17.52 11.29 13.58
CA GLU A 68 -17.60 12.44 14.48
C GLU A 68 -16.29 13.22 14.50
N ARG A 69 -15.16 12.49 14.43
CA ARG A 69 -13.81 13.07 14.46
C ARG A 69 -13.21 13.31 13.07
N GLY A 70 -13.75 12.67 12.04
CA GLY A 70 -13.18 12.70 10.70
C GLY A 70 -11.84 11.96 10.59
N THR A 71 -11.65 10.90 11.37
CA THR A 71 -10.34 10.21 11.51
C THR A 71 -10.46 8.70 11.31
N TYR A 72 -9.36 8.05 10.91
CA TYR A 72 -9.23 6.60 10.96
C TYR A 72 -8.46 6.14 12.20
N ARG A 73 -8.85 5.00 12.76
CA ARG A 73 -8.09 4.28 13.80
C ARG A 73 -7.95 2.80 13.45
N GLY A 74 -6.98 2.11 14.03
CA GLY A 74 -6.89 0.65 13.92
C GLY A 74 -8.15 -0.02 14.47
N ALA A 75 -8.61 -1.10 13.85
CA ALA A 75 -9.84 -1.80 14.25
C ALA A 75 -9.80 -2.31 15.70
N GLU A 76 -8.60 -2.68 16.18
CA GLU A 76 -8.37 -3.15 17.56
C GLU A 76 -7.85 -2.04 18.50
N PHE A 77 -7.59 -0.84 17.98
CA PHE A 77 -7.05 0.25 18.79
C PHE A 77 -8.15 0.87 19.66
N LYS A 78 -8.11 0.57 20.96
CA LYS A 78 -9.02 1.13 21.97
C LYS A 78 -8.43 2.43 22.51
N ILE A 79 -9.27 3.46 22.55
CA ILE A 79 -9.01 4.75 23.20
C ILE A 79 -9.32 4.62 24.68
#